data_AF-A0A165FJP4-F1
#
_entry.id   AF-A0A165FJP4-F1
#
_cell.length_a   1.000
_cell.length_b   1.000
_cell.length_c   1.000
_cell.angle_alpha   90.00
_cell.angle_beta   90.00
_cell.angle_gamma   90.00
#
_symmetry.space_group_name_H-M   'P 1'
#
loop_
_entity.id
_entity.type
_entity.pdbx_description
1 polymer ?
#
loop_
_entity_poly.entity_id
_entity_poly.type
_entity_poly.pdbx_seq_one_letter_code
_entity_poly.pdbx_strand_id
1 'polypeptide(L)'
;MAQQTQSPKSSLVGQSICTSYSQDQSQSLYYSQDKSQSVKHLLECLPLSQESERPLLATLADIADALAIDDLSFSHFATAISELSSQEVSTRRSSLHMRHARDELSMHLAIAQHEEMLIKRWLEVLQAEPNAQDGTSALEKRKQALHAKAMEYKRETDSLKQQLPQDPPCTISELSAFQKQLKDKENTLAEKRRKVEAFQGLPANIELARHELRIARDEQMKLIQLRERLLDRMAVGMS
;
A
#
# COMPACT_ATOMS: atom_id res chain seq x y z
N MET A 1 7.35 -35.33 59.09
CA MET A 1 6.20 -34.79 58.33
C MET A 1 6.73 -33.73 57.38
N ALA A 2 6.99 -34.10 56.11
CA ALA A 2 7.57 -33.22 55.11
C ALA A 2 6.44 -32.51 54.36
N GLN A 3 6.39 -31.18 54.44
CA GLN A 3 5.42 -30.38 53.70
C GLN A 3 5.98 -30.02 52.33
N GLN A 4 5.24 -30.45 51.32
CA GLN A 4 5.53 -30.34 49.90
C GLN A 4 5.11 -28.96 49.43
N THR A 5 6.08 -28.11 49.12
CA THR A 5 5.87 -26.77 48.57
C THR A 5 5.52 -26.88 47.09
N GLN A 6 4.25 -26.61 46.75
CA GLN A 6 3.77 -26.53 45.37
C GLN A 6 4.07 -25.14 44.81
N SER A 7 4.95 -25.10 43.81
CA SER A 7 5.21 -23.90 42.99
C SER A 7 4.05 -23.61 42.05
N PRO A 8 3.65 -22.34 41.84
CA PRO A 8 2.61 -21.99 40.89
C PRO A 8 3.19 -22.04 39.46
N LYS A 9 2.54 -22.82 38.60
CA LYS A 9 2.78 -22.86 37.15
C LYS A 9 2.36 -21.51 36.54
N SER A 10 3.33 -20.69 36.19
CA SER A 10 3.12 -19.51 35.33
C SER A 10 2.85 -19.98 33.91
N SER A 11 1.57 -20.04 33.54
CA SER A 11 1.08 -20.24 32.18
C SER A 11 1.46 -19.03 31.33
N LEU A 12 2.53 -19.16 30.55
CA LEU A 12 2.90 -18.22 29.48
C LEU A 12 1.91 -18.40 28.33
N VAL A 13 0.84 -17.61 28.37
CA VAL A 13 -0.05 -17.38 27.23
C VAL A 13 0.67 -16.41 26.30
N GLY A 14 1.57 -16.93 25.47
CA GLY A 14 2.11 -16.25 24.31
C GLY A 14 1.05 -16.23 23.22
N GLN A 15 0.16 -15.24 23.25
CA GLN A 15 -0.75 -14.99 22.14
C GLN A 15 0.03 -14.40 20.97
N SER A 16 0.20 -15.22 19.92
CA SER A 16 0.50 -14.76 18.57
C SER A 16 -0.54 -13.72 18.13
N ILE A 17 -0.15 -12.45 18.13
CA ILE A 17 -0.94 -11.39 17.52
C ILE A 17 -0.59 -11.34 16.03
N CYS A 18 -1.49 -11.96 15.25
CA CYS A 18 -1.96 -11.53 13.94
C CYS A 18 -0.94 -10.98 12.93
N THR A 19 -0.42 -11.86 12.08
CA THR A 19 -0.07 -11.54 10.68
C THR A 19 -1.29 -11.74 9.79
N SER A 20 -2.20 -10.77 9.77
CA SER A 20 -3.31 -10.72 8.79
C SER A 20 -3.34 -9.34 8.12
N TYR A 21 -2.31 -9.03 7.33
CA TYR A 21 -2.22 -7.73 6.65
C TYR A 21 -2.03 -7.84 5.12
N SER A 22 -2.20 -9.02 4.52
CA SER A 22 -1.80 -9.24 3.12
C SER A 22 -2.89 -9.79 2.18
N GLN A 23 -4.15 -9.92 2.60
CA GLN A 23 -5.20 -10.54 1.77
C GLN A 23 -6.20 -9.59 1.09
N ASP A 24 -6.27 -8.31 1.48
CA ASP A 24 -7.33 -7.42 0.98
C ASP A 24 -7.01 -6.68 -0.33
N GLN A 25 -5.74 -6.61 -0.76
CA GLN A 25 -5.40 -5.90 -2.01
C GLN A 25 -5.79 -6.70 -3.27
N SER A 26 -5.77 -8.03 -3.20
CA SER A 26 -6.10 -8.89 -4.36
C SER A 26 -7.60 -8.94 -4.68
N GLN A 27 -8.47 -8.69 -3.71
CA GLN A 27 -9.92 -8.69 -3.95
C GLN A 27 -10.40 -7.38 -4.62
N SER A 28 -9.71 -6.25 -4.39
CA SER A 28 -10.14 -4.97 -4.94
C SER A 28 -10.03 -4.89 -6.47
N LEU A 29 -9.05 -5.56 -7.08
CA LEU A 29 -8.86 -5.53 -8.54
C LEU A 29 -9.89 -6.39 -9.29
N TYR A 30 -10.34 -7.48 -8.67
CA TYR A 30 -11.31 -8.41 -9.26
C TYR A 30 -12.72 -7.78 -9.38
N TYR A 31 -13.15 -7.00 -8.39
CA TYR A 31 -14.48 -6.36 -8.40
C TYR A 31 -14.63 -5.20 -9.41
N SER A 32 -13.53 -4.57 -9.84
CA SER A 32 -13.57 -3.44 -10.78
C SER A 32 -13.72 -3.87 -12.24
N GLN A 33 -13.22 -5.05 -12.61
CA GLN A 33 -13.18 -5.45 -14.02
C GLN A 33 -14.53 -6.03 -14.51
N ASP A 34 -15.21 -6.82 -13.69
CA ASP A 34 -16.51 -7.45 -14.05
C ASP A 34 -17.65 -6.43 -14.19
N LYS A 35 -17.69 -5.38 -13.36
CA LYS A 35 -18.75 -4.35 -13.46
C LYS A 35 -18.66 -3.57 -14.77
N SER A 36 -17.45 -3.34 -15.30
CA SER A 36 -17.25 -2.56 -16.52
C SER A 36 -17.72 -3.28 -17.79
N GLN A 37 -17.70 -4.62 -17.82
CA GLN A 37 -18.16 -5.42 -18.95
C GLN A 37 -19.67 -5.66 -18.89
N SER A 38 -20.24 -5.83 -17.69
CA SER A 38 -21.68 -6.01 -17.51
C SER A 38 -22.50 -4.77 -17.89
N VAL A 39 -21.98 -3.56 -17.63
CA VAL A 39 -22.68 -2.29 -17.95
C VAL A 39 -22.76 -2.04 -19.45
N LYS A 40 -21.73 -2.41 -20.22
CA LYS A 40 -21.71 -2.23 -21.69
C LYS A 40 -22.80 -3.05 -22.37
N HIS A 41 -23.03 -4.27 -21.91
CA HIS A 41 -24.03 -5.17 -22.48
C HIS A 41 -25.48 -4.75 -22.14
N LEU A 42 -25.68 -3.99 -21.06
CA LEU A 42 -26.99 -3.46 -20.68
C LEU A 42 -27.37 -2.18 -21.44
N LEU A 43 -26.38 -1.37 -21.85
CA LEU A 43 -26.62 -0.13 -22.59
C LEU A 43 -26.95 -0.36 -24.07
N GLU A 44 -26.51 -1.47 -24.66
CA GLU A 44 -26.68 -1.75 -26.10
C GLU A 44 -28.03 -2.39 -26.46
N CYS A 45 -28.85 -2.82 -25.48
CA CYS A 45 -30.06 -3.62 -25.74
C CYS A 45 -31.37 -3.07 -25.17
N LEU A 46 -31.41 -1.84 -24.64
CA LEU A 46 -32.67 -1.23 -24.18
C LEU A 46 -33.23 -0.32 -25.28
N PRO A 47 -34.18 -0.78 -26.13
CA PRO A 47 -35.00 0.13 -26.90
C PRO A 47 -35.80 0.97 -25.90
N LEU A 48 -35.39 2.22 -25.70
CA LEU A 48 -36.09 3.19 -24.88
C LEU A 48 -37.49 3.38 -25.50
N SER A 49 -38.50 2.80 -24.86
CA SER A 49 -39.90 3.13 -25.16
C SER A 49 -40.12 4.59 -24.79
N GLN A 50 -40.76 5.38 -25.66
CA GLN A 50 -41.03 6.81 -25.43
C GLN A 50 -41.75 7.10 -24.10
N GLU A 51 -42.44 6.11 -23.52
CA GLU A 51 -43.11 6.23 -22.23
C GLU A 51 -42.14 6.25 -21.03
N SER A 52 -40.94 5.68 -21.14
CA SER A 52 -39.94 5.65 -20.07
C SER A 52 -38.93 6.81 -20.12
N GLU A 53 -38.93 7.62 -21.19
CA GLU A 53 -38.01 8.76 -21.35
C GLU A 53 -38.34 9.92 -20.40
N ARG A 54 -39.63 10.22 -20.19
CA ARG A 54 -40.08 11.33 -19.33
C ARG A 54 -39.61 11.21 -17.87
N PRO A 55 -39.81 10.08 -17.17
CA PRO A 55 -39.33 9.94 -15.79
C PRO A 55 -37.80 9.93 -15.71
N LEU A 56 -37.11 9.34 -16.70
CA LEU A 56 -35.65 9.31 -16.73
C LEU A 56 -35.06 10.72 -16.88
N LEU A 57 -35.64 11.55 -17.76
CA LEU A 57 -35.23 12.94 -17.93
C LEU A 57 -35.46 13.78 -16.67
N ALA A 58 -36.57 13.55 -15.95
CA ALA A 58 -36.80 14.20 -14.66
C ALA A 58 -35.72 13.81 -13.64
N THR A 59 -35.38 12.53 -13.53
CA THR A 59 -34.31 12.08 -12.63
C THR A 59 -32.94 12.63 -13.02
N LEU A 60 -32.65 12.76 -14.31
CA LEU A 60 -31.40 13.36 -14.78
C LEU A 60 -31.33 14.85 -14.48
N ALA A 61 -32.45 15.58 -14.57
CA ALA A 61 -32.54 16.98 -14.16
C ALA A 61 -32.34 17.12 -12.64
N ASP A 62 -32.98 16.28 -11.84
CA ASP A 62 -32.78 16.28 -10.38
C ASP A 62 -31.32 15.97 -9.99
N ILE A 63 -30.66 15.06 -10.71
CA ILE A 63 -29.23 14.75 -10.53
C ILE A 63 -28.36 15.93 -10.96
N ALA A 64 -28.68 16.60 -12.07
CA ALA A 64 -27.96 17.79 -12.53
C ALA A 64 -28.06 18.92 -11.51
N ASP A 65 -29.26 19.19 -11.00
CA ASP A 65 -29.51 20.19 -9.96
C ASP A 65 -28.76 19.85 -8.67
N ALA A 66 -28.76 18.58 -8.25
CA ALA A 66 -28.04 18.13 -7.06
C ALA A 66 -26.52 18.21 -7.21
N LEU A 67 -26.00 17.99 -8.42
CA LEU A 67 -24.57 18.13 -8.75
C LEU A 67 -24.19 19.57 -9.16
N ALA A 68 -25.15 20.51 -9.16
CA ALA A 68 -24.98 21.88 -9.63
C ALA A 68 -24.36 21.97 -11.05
N ILE A 69 -24.86 21.14 -11.98
CA ILE A 69 -24.44 21.12 -13.38
C ILE A 69 -25.40 21.99 -14.19
N ASP A 70 -24.93 23.16 -14.62
CA ASP A 70 -25.72 24.10 -15.41
C ASP A 70 -25.97 23.62 -16.85
N ASP A 71 -25.05 22.82 -17.42
CA ASP A 71 -25.11 22.32 -18.79
C ASP A 71 -25.32 20.79 -18.85
N LEU A 72 -26.49 20.35 -19.34
CA LEU A 72 -26.88 18.92 -19.49
C LEU A 72 -26.09 18.15 -20.58
N SER A 73 -24.92 18.62 -20.96
CA SER A 73 -24.07 17.94 -21.94
C SER A 73 -23.36 16.73 -21.32
N PHE A 74 -23.21 15.67 -22.12
CA PHE A 74 -22.60 14.41 -21.69
C PHE A 74 -21.19 14.60 -21.08
N SER A 75 -20.40 15.55 -21.59
CA SER A 75 -19.06 15.83 -21.06
C SER A 75 -19.08 16.37 -19.63
N HIS A 76 -20.05 17.20 -19.28
CA HIS A 76 -20.19 17.74 -17.92
C HIS A 76 -20.64 16.66 -16.93
N PHE A 77 -21.57 15.78 -17.33
CA PHE A 77 -21.91 14.62 -16.50
C PHE A 77 -20.74 13.65 -16.35
N ALA A 78 -20.03 13.33 -17.42
CA ALA A 78 -18.89 12.41 -17.37
C ALA A 78 -17.76 12.95 -16.47
N THR A 79 -17.49 14.26 -16.53
CA THR A 79 -16.51 14.92 -15.66
C THR A 79 -16.98 14.95 -14.21
N ALA A 80 -18.22 15.35 -13.93
CA ALA A 80 -18.79 15.36 -12.58
C ALA A 80 -18.79 13.95 -11.93
N ILE A 81 -19.15 12.91 -12.69
CA ILE A 81 -19.09 11.51 -12.23
C ILE A 81 -17.64 11.11 -11.95
N SER A 82 -16.71 11.46 -12.83
CA SER A 82 -15.29 11.18 -12.63
C SER A 82 -14.74 11.89 -11.39
N GLU A 83 -15.11 13.15 -11.17
CA GLU A 83 -14.71 13.92 -9.99
C GLU A 83 -15.30 13.34 -8.70
N LEU A 84 -16.60 13.04 -8.69
CA LEU A 84 -17.27 12.44 -7.54
C LEU A 84 -16.67 11.08 -7.18
N SER A 85 -16.39 10.24 -8.18
CA SER A 85 -15.74 8.94 -7.96
C SER A 85 -14.31 9.09 -7.41
N SER A 86 -13.55 10.08 -7.89
CA SER A 86 -12.22 10.40 -7.37
C SER A 86 -12.28 10.88 -5.92
N GLN A 87 -13.24 11.76 -5.61
CA GLN A 87 -13.49 12.27 -4.27
C GLN A 87 -13.92 11.15 -3.31
N GLU A 88 -14.79 10.23 -3.75
CA GLU A 88 -15.22 9.06 -2.97
C GLU A 88 -14.02 8.19 -2.62
N VAL A 89 -13.19 7.83 -3.60
CA VAL A 89 -11.98 7.01 -3.38
C VAL A 89 -11.01 7.72 -2.44
N SER A 90 -10.80 9.03 -2.62
CA SER A 90 -9.92 9.83 -1.75
C SER A 90 -10.43 9.86 -0.31
N THR A 91 -11.73 10.09 -0.11
CA THR A 91 -12.40 10.14 1.19
C THR A 91 -12.42 8.77 1.88
N ARG A 92 -12.64 7.70 1.10
CA ARG A 92 -12.57 6.33 1.62
C ARG A 92 -11.15 5.99 2.08
N ARG A 93 -10.15 6.38 1.30
CA ARG A 93 -8.73 6.20 1.67
C ARG A 93 -8.38 6.98 2.93
N SER A 94 -8.77 8.26 3.03
CA SER A 94 -8.51 9.06 4.24
C SER A 94 -9.22 8.50 5.47
N SER A 95 -10.47 8.03 5.33
CA SER A 95 -11.22 7.35 6.39
C SER A 95 -10.53 6.08 6.88
N LEU A 96 -10.01 5.24 5.96
CA LEU A 96 -9.22 4.05 6.32
C LEU A 96 -7.94 4.42 7.08
N HIS A 97 -7.21 5.46 6.63
CA HIS A 97 -6.02 5.93 7.35
C HIS A 97 -6.35 6.46 8.75
N MET A 98 -7.44 7.21 8.90
CA MET A 98 -7.87 7.71 10.21
C MET A 98 -8.30 6.57 11.14
N ARG A 99 -8.98 5.54 10.62
CA ARG A 99 -9.33 4.35 11.41
C ARG A 99 -8.07 3.62 11.87
N HIS A 100 -7.12 3.38 10.97
CA HIS A 100 -5.85 2.76 11.33
C HIS A 100 -5.11 3.55 12.43
N ALA A 101 -4.97 4.87 12.25
CA ALA A 101 -4.33 5.73 13.25
C ALA A 101 -5.07 5.71 14.59
N ARG A 102 -6.41 5.67 14.58
CA ARG A 102 -7.21 5.51 15.79
C ARG A 102 -6.93 4.19 16.49
N ASP A 103 -6.92 3.09 15.75
CA ASP A 103 -6.70 1.75 16.31
C ASP A 103 -5.30 1.66 16.93
N GLU A 104 -4.28 2.17 16.22
CA GLU A 104 -2.89 2.26 16.70
C GLU A 104 -2.78 3.11 17.98
N LEU A 105 -3.37 4.31 18.00
CA LEU A 105 -3.38 5.17 19.19
C LEU A 105 -4.13 4.52 20.37
N SER A 106 -5.21 3.80 20.10
CA SER A 106 -5.97 3.09 21.15
C SER A 106 -5.16 1.95 21.77
N MET A 107 -4.40 1.22 20.95
CA MET A 107 -3.47 0.19 21.39
C MET A 107 -2.35 0.80 22.25
N HIS A 108 -1.71 1.88 21.79
CA HIS A 108 -0.67 2.56 22.57
C HIS A 108 -1.19 3.14 23.88
N LEU A 109 -2.40 3.68 23.89
CA LEU A 109 -3.04 4.16 25.11
C LEU A 109 -3.28 3.03 26.10
N ALA A 110 -3.76 1.87 25.64
CA ALA A 110 -3.94 0.69 26.49
C ALA A 110 -2.61 0.19 27.10
N ILE A 111 -1.54 0.17 26.29
CA ILE A 111 -0.19 -0.18 26.75
C ILE A 111 0.29 0.83 27.81
N ALA A 112 0.17 2.13 27.53
CA ALA A 112 0.60 3.18 28.46
C ALA A 112 -0.17 3.15 29.78
N GLN A 113 -1.48 2.89 29.75
CA GLN A 113 -2.29 2.71 30.97
C GLN A 113 -1.83 1.50 31.79
N HIS A 114 -1.48 0.39 31.12
CA HIS A 114 -0.94 -0.78 31.79
C HIS A 114 0.41 -0.49 32.46
N GLU A 115 1.32 0.20 31.75
CA GLU A 115 2.60 0.63 32.28
C GLU A 115 2.45 1.60 33.46
N GLU A 116 1.56 2.58 33.36
CA GLU A 116 1.26 3.52 34.46
C GLU A 116 0.76 2.77 35.70
N MET A 117 -0.14 1.80 35.52
CA MET A 117 -0.63 0.96 36.62
C MET A 117 0.51 0.15 37.26
N LEU A 118 1.41 -0.41 36.45
CA LEU A 118 2.59 -1.10 36.96
C LEU A 118 3.47 -0.14 37.76
N ILE A 119 3.78 1.04 37.23
CA ILE A 119 4.61 2.04 37.92
C ILE A 119 3.98 2.44 39.25
N LYS A 120 2.67 2.69 39.29
CA LYS A 120 1.94 2.99 40.55
C LYS A 120 2.10 1.86 41.56
N ARG A 121 1.89 0.61 41.14
CA ARG A 121 2.09 -0.56 42.01
C ARG A 121 3.53 -0.68 42.51
N TRP A 122 4.51 -0.43 41.65
CA TRP A 122 5.92 -0.41 42.06
C TRP A 122 6.19 0.68 43.06
N LEU A 123 5.66 1.88 42.82
CA LEU A 123 5.82 3.02 43.70
C LEU A 123 5.19 2.74 45.06
N GLU A 124 4.02 2.12 45.13
CA GLU A 124 3.40 1.64 46.39
C GLU A 124 4.30 0.63 47.11
N VAL A 125 4.83 -0.36 46.41
CA VAL A 125 5.76 -1.36 47.00
C VAL A 125 7.06 -0.71 47.48
N LEU A 126 7.53 0.33 46.79
CA LEU A 126 8.77 1.01 47.12
C LEU A 126 8.59 2.04 48.26
N GLN A 127 7.44 2.70 48.33
CA GLN A 127 7.09 3.74 49.31
C GLN A 127 6.41 3.19 50.57
N ALA A 128 5.89 1.96 50.55
CA ALA A 128 5.53 1.28 51.78
C ALA A 128 6.76 1.26 52.69
N GLU A 129 6.79 2.17 53.66
CA GLU A 129 7.87 2.26 54.62
C GLU A 129 7.99 0.89 55.31
N PRO A 130 9.22 0.36 55.45
CA PRO A 130 9.40 -0.85 56.23
C PRO A 130 8.88 -0.52 57.63
N ASN A 131 7.89 -1.27 58.13
CA ASN A 131 7.52 -1.11 59.53
C ASN A 131 8.80 -1.28 60.34
N ALA A 132 9.00 -0.50 61.41
CA ALA A 132 10.23 -0.58 62.21
C ALA A 132 10.51 -1.97 62.80
N GLN A 133 9.56 -2.92 62.69
CA GLN A 133 9.69 -4.34 63.05
C GLN A 133 10.02 -5.27 61.88
N ASP A 134 9.85 -4.83 60.63
CA ASP A 134 10.23 -5.55 59.41
C ASP A 134 11.75 -5.43 59.22
N GLY A 135 12.52 -6.20 59.99
CA GLY A 135 13.99 -6.16 59.98
C GLY A 135 14.66 -6.46 58.62
N THR A 136 15.99 -6.64 58.63
CA THR A 136 16.86 -6.86 57.45
C THR A 136 16.34 -7.86 56.41
N SER A 137 15.51 -8.82 56.82
CA SER A 137 14.83 -9.79 55.94
C SER A 137 13.91 -9.14 54.90
N ALA A 138 13.16 -8.09 55.25
CA ALA A 138 12.28 -7.39 54.30
C ALA A 138 13.09 -6.67 53.21
N LEU A 139 14.21 -6.06 53.60
CA LEU A 139 15.16 -5.44 52.65
C LEU A 139 15.80 -6.46 51.72
N GLU A 140 16.18 -7.64 52.20
CA GLU A 140 16.71 -8.71 51.36
C GLU A 140 15.67 -9.22 50.34
N LYS A 141 14.41 -9.41 50.74
CA LYS A 141 13.32 -9.77 49.82
C LYS A 141 13.11 -8.71 48.74
N ARG A 142 13.17 -7.41 49.11
CA ARG A 142 13.06 -6.30 48.14
C ARG A 142 14.24 -6.26 47.17
N LYS A 143 15.47 -6.46 47.66
CA LYS A 143 16.67 -6.56 46.83
C LYS A 143 16.56 -7.74 45.84
N GLN A 144 16.09 -8.89 46.30
CA GLN A 144 15.85 -10.05 45.45
C GLN A 144 14.76 -9.78 44.39
N ALA A 145 13.66 -9.11 44.77
CA ALA A 145 12.60 -8.74 43.83
C ALA A 145 13.09 -7.76 42.74
N LEU A 146 13.86 -6.73 43.12
CA LEU A 146 14.49 -5.81 42.17
C LEU A 146 15.47 -6.52 41.24
N HIS A 147 16.30 -7.41 41.78
CA HIS A 147 17.24 -8.19 40.97
C HIS A 147 16.49 -9.12 39.99
N ALA A 148 15.41 -9.78 40.44
CA ALA A 148 14.58 -10.62 39.58
C ALA A 148 13.99 -9.81 38.40
N LYS A 149 13.51 -8.59 38.65
CA LYS A 149 13.01 -7.69 37.60
C LYS A 149 14.09 -7.16 36.68
N ALA A 150 15.27 -6.81 37.20
CA ALA A 150 16.40 -6.43 36.36
C ALA A 150 16.79 -7.57 35.39
N MET A 151 16.72 -8.81 35.87
CA MET A 151 16.95 -9.99 35.02
C MET A 151 15.83 -10.25 34.02
N GLU A 152 14.58 -9.97 34.36
CA GLU A 152 13.43 -10.02 33.45
C GLU A 152 13.58 -9.01 32.32
N TYR A 153 13.85 -7.74 32.63
CA TYR A 153 14.10 -6.70 31.62
C TYR A 153 15.32 -7.04 30.75
N LYS A 154 16.39 -7.59 31.34
CA LYS A 154 17.53 -8.06 30.57
C LYS A 154 17.11 -9.12 29.55
N ARG A 155 16.33 -10.12 29.96
CA ARG A 155 15.81 -11.16 29.06
C ARG A 155 14.90 -10.59 27.98
N GLU A 156 14.04 -9.63 28.31
CA GLU A 156 13.19 -8.94 27.33
C GLU A 156 14.04 -8.18 26.31
N THR A 157 15.04 -7.43 26.76
CA THR A 157 15.95 -6.73 25.85
C THR A 157 16.75 -7.70 24.97
N ASP A 158 17.17 -8.83 25.51
CA ASP A 158 17.89 -9.85 24.75
C ASP A 158 16.94 -10.55 23.74
N SER A 159 15.69 -10.79 24.11
CA SER A 159 14.64 -11.31 23.21
C SER A 159 14.33 -10.34 22.07
N LEU A 160 14.15 -9.05 22.38
CA LEU A 160 13.94 -8.01 21.37
C LEU A 160 15.14 -7.89 20.43
N LYS A 161 16.36 -8.00 20.95
CA LYS A 161 17.58 -8.05 20.13
C LYS A 161 17.66 -9.28 19.22
N GLN A 162 17.09 -10.42 19.62
CA GLN A 162 17.01 -11.61 18.79
C GLN A 162 15.93 -11.50 17.70
N GLN A 163 14.84 -10.78 17.98
CA GLN A 163 13.78 -10.50 17.01
C GLN A 163 14.20 -9.44 15.98
N LEU A 164 15.06 -8.50 16.38
CA LEU A 164 15.68 -7.59 15.43
C LEU A 164 16.63 -8.34 14.49
N PRO A 165 16.61 -8.06 13.18
CA PRO A 165 17.67 -8.48 12.27
C PRO A 165 19.03 -8.01 12.82
N GLN A 166 20.02 -8.91 12.87
CA GLN A 166 21.37 -8.58 13.38
C GLN A 166 22.01 -7.40 12.65
N ASP A 167 21.74 -7.30 11.35
CA ASP A 167 22.12 -6.16 10.52
C ASP A 167 20.86 -5.43 10.05
N PRO A 168 20.80 -4.08 10.21
CA PRO A 168 19.70 -3.33 9.64
C PRO A 168 19.64 -3.59 8.14
N PRO A 169 18.45 -3.83 7.56
CA PRO A 169 18.30 -4.27 6.17
C PRO A 169 18.82 -3.25 5.14
N CYS A 170 19.13 -2.03 5.58
CA CYS A 170 19.77 -1.02 4.79
C CYS A 170 20.67 -0.17 5.70
N THR A 171 21.94 -0.06 5.33
CA THR A 171 22.87 0.86 6.01
C THR A 171 22.53 2.30 5.61
N ILE A 172 22.78 3.28 6.49
CA ILE A 172 22.53 4.72 6.20
C ILE A 172 23.19 5.16 4.87
N SER A 173 24.36 4.61 4.56
CA SER A 173 25.06 4.82 3.28
C SER A 173 24.26 4.33 2.08
N GLU A 174 23.71 3.13 2.15
CA GLU A 174 22.87 2.53 1.11
C GLU A 174 21.57 3.31 0.93
N LEU A 175 20.95 3.75 2.03
CA LEU A 175 19.73 4.56 2.00
C LEU A 175 20.00 5.90 1.28
N SER A 176 21.14 6.54 1.58
CA SER A 176 21.57 7.76 0.88
C SER A 176 21.86 7.51 -0.61
N ALA A 177 22.39 6.34 -0.97
CA ALA A 177 22.63 5.95 -2.35
C ALA A 177 21.32 5.71 -3.11
N PHE A 178 20.35 5.03 -2.49
CA PHE A 178 19.01 4.86 -3.06
C PHE A 178 18.29 6.20 -3.23
N GLN A 179 18.41 7.11 -2.27
CA GLN A 179 17.84 8.44 -2.38
C GLN A 179 18.42 9.23 -3.56
N LYS A 180 19.75 9.14 -3.78
CA LYS A 180 20.40 9.74 -4.97
C LYS A 180 19.88 9.10 -6.25
N GLN A 181 19.80 7.77 -6.32
CA GLN A 181 19.27 7.07 -7.49
C GLN A 181 17.82 7.44 -7.80
N LEU A 182 16.98 7.59 -6.77
CA LEU A 182 15.59 8.03 -6.95
C LEU A 182 15.53 9.44 -7.53
N LYS A 183 16.33 10.37 -6.98
CA LYS A 183 16.43 11.74 -7.48
C LYS A 183 16.90 11.80 -8.93
N ASP A 184 17.88 10.98 -9.30
CA ASP A 184 18.37 10.90 -10.69
C ASP A 184 17.26 10.37 -11.62
N LYS A 185 16.52 9.34 -11.20
CA LYS A 185 15.38 8.81 -11.96
C LYS A 185 14.26 9.84 -12.10
N GLU A 186 13.94 10.57 -11.04
CA GLU A 186 12.96 11.66 -11.08
C GLU A 186 13.36 12.76 -12.07
N ASN A 187 14.63 13.16 -12.08
CA ASN A 187 15.15 14.12 -13.06
C ASN A 187 14.98 13.60 -14.50
N THR A 188 15.36 12.34 -14.76
CA THR A 188 15.19 11.76 -16.12
C THR A 188 13.71 11.65 -16.53
N LEU A 189 12.81 11.36 -15.58
CA LEU A 189 11.37 11.34 -15.85
C LEU A 189 10.83 12.75 -16.11
N ALA A 190 11.29 13.74 -15.37
CA ALA A 190 10.91 15.14 -15.59
C ALA A 190 11.36 15.62 -16.97
N GLU A 191 12.58 15.30 -17.40
CA GLU A 191 13.07 15.60 -18.75
C GLU A 191 12.24 14.92 -19.84
N LYS A 192 11.93 13.63 -19.67
CA LYS A 192 11.08 12.89 -20.62
C LYS A 192 9.67 13.48 -20.68
N ARG A 193 9.08 13.85 -19.54
CA ARG A 193 7.77 14.51 -19.48
C ARG A 193 7.80 15.85 -20.21
N ARG A 194 8.80 16.70 -19.98
CA ARG A 194 8.98 17.96 -20.72
C ARG A 194 9.11 17.74 -22.22
N LYS A 195 9.84 16.69 -22.64
CA LYS A 195 9.92 16.34 -24.06
C LYS A 195 8.55 15.95 -24.61
N VAL A 196 7.83 15.04 -23.92
CA VAL A 196 6.49 14.61 -24.34
C VAL A 196 5.53 15.78 -24.40
N GLU A 197 5.52 16.65 -23.39
CA GLU A 197 4.71 17.88 -23.33
C GLU A 197 5.05 18.82 -24.49
N ALA A 198 6.35 19.00 -24.80
CA ALA A 198 6.78 19.78 -25.95
C ALA A 198 6.29 19.19 -27.29
N PHE A 199 6.00 17.88 -27.36
CA PHE A 199 5.41 17.23 -28.53
C PHE A 199 3.87 17.10 -28.45
N GLN A 200 3.27 17.34 -27.29
CA GLN A 200 1.83 17.22 -27.07
C GLN A 200 1.15 18.45 -27.68
N GLY A 201 0.71 18.30 -28.95
CA GLY A 201 0.07 19.38 -29.72
C GLY A 201 0.77 19.69 -31.04
N LEU A 202 1.97 19.14 -31.29
CA LEU A 202 2.53 19.18 -32.64
C LEU A 202 1.82 18.16 -33.53
N PRO A 203 1.47 18.52 -34.79
CA PRO A 203 1.00 17.55 -35.76
C PRO A 203 2.09 16.47 -35.97
N ALA A 204 1.66 15.22 -36.14
CA ALA A 204 2.57 14.10 -36.37
C ALA A 204 3.58 14.45 -37.48
N ASN A 205 4.88 14.24 -37.22
CA ASN A 205 5.92 14.57 -38.19
C ASN A 205 5.93 13.53 -39.32
N ILE A 206 5.13 13.80 -40.36
CA ILE A 206 4.95 12.93 -41.53
C ILE A 206 6.28 12.71 -42.26
N GLU A 207 7.19 13.68 -42.24
CA GLU A 207 8.50 13.54 -42.88
C GLU A 207 9.40 12.53 -42.17
N LEU A 208 9.35 12.48 -40.83
CA LEU A 208 10.04 11.43 -40.06
C LEU A 208 9.47 10.05 -40.38
N ALA A 209 8.13 9.91 -40.39
CA ALA A 209 7.47 8.65 -40.74
C ALA A 209 7.79 8.23 -42.19
N ARG A 210 7.87 9.18 -43.13
CA ARG A 210 8.31 8.93 -44.52
C ARG A 210 9.76 8.47 -44.59
N HIS A 211 10.64 9.04 -43.76
CA HIS A 211 12.04 8.66 -43.71
C HIS A 211 12.21 7.24 -43.15
N GLU A 212 11.56 6.91 -42.03
CA GLU A 212 11.55 5.56 -41.47
C GLU A 212 10.97 4.53 -42.44
N LEU A 213 9.91 4.89 -43.18
CA LEU A 213 9.32 4.03 -44.22
C LEU A 213 10.31 3.77 -45.37
N ARG A 214 11.09 4.78 -45.80
CA ARG A 214 12.14 4.58 -46.81
C ARG A 214 13.22 3.62 -46.30
N ILE A 215 13.68 3.79 -45.06
CA ILE A 215 14.67 2.89 -44.45
C ILE A 215 14.15 1.45 -44.42
N ALA A 216 12.92 1.25 -43.96
CA ALA A 216 12.29 -0.07 -43.91
C ALA A 216 12.17 -0.71 -45.31
N ARG A 217 11.86 0.08 -46.35
CA ARG A 217 11.83 -0.40 -47.74
C ARG A 217 13.22 -0.80 -48.26
N ASP A 218 14.25 -0.01 -47.94
CA ASP A 218 15.62 -0.32 -48.34
C ASP A 218 16.10 -1.61 -47.67
N GLU A 219 15.76 -1.82 -46.40
CA GLU A 219 16.03 -3.08 -45.68
C GLU A 219 15.27 -4.26 -46.28
N GLN A 220 13.98 -4.09 -46.58
CA GLN A 220 13.17 -5.11 -47.24
C GLN A 220 13.77 -5.51 -48.60
N MET A 221 14.22 -4.53 -49.39
CA MET A 221 14.85 -4.78 -50.69
C MET A 221 16.15 -5.59 -50.53
N LYS A 222 16.99 -5.26 -49.54
CA LYS A 222 18.19 -6.05 -49.22
C LYS A 222 17.86 -7.50 -48.88
N LEU A 223 16.80 -7.72 -48.09
CA LEU A 223 16.33 -9.07 -47.75
C LEU A 223 15.81 -9.83 -48.97
N ILE A 224 15.09 -9.16 -49.88
CA ILE A 224 14.62 -9.76 -51.14
C ILE A 224 15.81 -10.18 -52.01
N GLN A 225 16.79 -9.31 -52.22
CA GLN A 225 17.99 -9.64 -52.98
C GLN A 225 18.77 -10.79 -52.36
N LEU A 226 18.83 -10.86 -51.03
CA LEU A 226 19.47 -11.97 -50.32
C LEU A 226 18.70 -13.27 -50.54
N ARG A 227 17.36 -13.24 -50.48
CA ARG A 227 16.49 -14.37 -50.79
C ARG A 227 16.70 -14.86 -52.23
N GLU A 228 16.70 -13.96 -53.20
CA GLU A 228 16.92 -14.29 -54.62
C GLU A 228 18.28 -14.98 -54.82
N ARG A 229 19.35 -14.41 -54.26
CA ARG A 229 20.69 -15.02 -54.32
C ARG A 229 20.75 -16.41 -53.68
N LEU A 230 20.02 -16.64 -52.61
CA LEU A 230 19.94 -17.97 -51.98
C LEU A 230 19.17 -18.95 -52.87
N LEU A 231 18.04 -18.54 -53.44
CA LEU A 231 17.26 -19.37 -54.36
C LEU A 231 18.06 -19.72 -55.62
N ASP A 232 18.80 -18.77 -56.20
CA ASP A 232 19.68 -19.01 -57.35
C ASP A 232 20.76 -20.04 -57.02
N ARG A 233 21.40 -19.93 -55.84
CA ARG A 233 22.40 -20.91 -55.37
C ARG A 233 21.79 -22.30 -55.17
N MET A 234 20.57 -22.38 -54.65
CA MET A 234 19.87 -23.66 -54.50
C MET A 234 19.51 -24.27 -55.85
N ALA A 235 19.06 -23.46 -56.82
CA ALA A 235 18.73 -23.94 -58.16
C ALA A 235 19.96 -24.50 -58.90
N VAL A 236 21.11 -23.84 -58.78
CA VAL A 236 22.39 -24.31 -59.37
C VAL A 236 22.91 -25.58 -58.70
N GLY A 237 22.63 -25.80 -57.41
CA GLY A 237 23.03 -27.01 -56.70
C GLY A 237 22.13 -28.24 -56.92
N MET A 238 21.01 -28.10 -57.63
CA MET A 238 20.02 -29.17 -57.90
C MET A 238 20.04 -29.70 -59.34
N SER A 239 20.98 -29.24 -60.18
CA SER A 239 21.31 -29.76 -61.51
C SER A 239 22.58 -30.57 -61.48
#